data_AF-D9XU17-F1
#
_entry.id   AF-D9XU17-F1
#
_cell.length_a   1.000
_cell.length_b   1.000
_cell.length_c   1.000
_cell.angle_alpha   90.00
_cell.angle_beta   90.00
_cell.angle_gamma   90.00
#
_symmetry.space_group_name_H-M   'P 1'
#
loop_
_entity.id
_entity.type
_entity.pdbx_description
1 polymer ?
#
loop_
_entity_poly.entity_id
_entity_poly.type
_entity_poly.pdbx_seq_one_letter_code
_entity_poly.pdbx_strand_id
1 'polypeptide(L)'
;MPTAAGVEARLPIRSDMDLVWVRQHVRQAAAQLGFGLVDQTKVLTAASELARNTLVHGGGGEVEVSHVTADGVSGLRLTFSDSGPGIPDLDRALSDGYTSGDGLGMG
;
A
#
# COMPACT_ATOMS: atom_id res chain seq x y z
N MET A 1 -16.68 -12.02 20.71
CA MET A 1 -15.88 -10.79 20.68
C MET A 1 -14.96 -10.88 19.47
N PRO A 2 -15.24 -10.24 18.33
CA PRO A 2 -14.26 -10.21 17.26
C PRO A 2 -13.15 -9.27 17.75
N THR A 3 -11.95 -9.81 17.95
CA THR A 3 -10.75 -9.01 18.19
C THR A 3 -10.63 -8.02 17.05
N ALA A 4 -10.85 -6.73 17.33
CA ALA A 4 -10.57 -5.68 16.36
C ALA A 4 -9.10 -5.85 15.97
N ALA A 5 -8.85 -6.27 14.73
CA ALA A 5 -7.51 -6.20 14.17
C ALA A 5 -7.05 -4.75 14.35
N GLY A 6 -5.98 -4.56 15.12
CA GLY A 6 -5.42 -3.24 15.37
C GLY A 6 -4.97 -2.60 14.07
N VAL A 7 -4.72 -1.30 14.12
CA VAL A 7 -4.15 -0.55 12.99
C VAL A 7 -2.84 -1.18 12.53
N GLU A 8 -2.02 -1.65 13.47
CA GLU A 8 -0.71 -2.24 13.20
C GLU A 8 -0.81 -3.66 12.65
N ALA A 9 -0.12 -3.92 11.54
CA ALA A 9 0.01 -5.25 10.96
C ALA A 9 1.23 -5.35 10.07
N ARG A 10 1.70 -6.60 9.88
CA ARG A 10 2.64 -6.96 8.82
C ARG A 10 2.02 -8.06 7.98
N LEU A 11 1.81 -7.80 6.70
CA LEU A 11 1.08 -8.68 5.79
C LEU A 11 2.00 -9.11 4.65
N PRO A 12 2.05 -10.41 4.30
CA PRO A 12 2.78 -10.86 3.13
C PRO A 12 2.12 -10.34 1.85
N ILE A 13 2.90 -10.19 0.78
CA ILE A 13 2.42 -9.91 -0.58
C ILE A 13 3.07 -10.96 -1.48
N ARG A 14 2.37 -12.08 -1.69
CA ARG A 14 2.88 -13.23 -2.47
C ARG A 14 1.90 -13.71 -3.53
N SER A 15 0.67 -13.20 -3.50
CA SER A 15 -0.42 -13.58 -4.38
C SER A 15 -1.45 -12.46 -4.54
N ASP A 16 -2.32 -12.55 -5.54
CA ASP A 16 -3.44 -11.61 -5.71
C ASP A 16 -4.40 -11.61 -4.50
N MET A 17 -4.52 -12.75 -3.81
CA MET A 17 -5.33 -12.84 -2.59
C MET A 17 -4.76 -11.93 -1.49
N ASP A 18 -3.43 -11.84 -1.37
CA ASP A 18 -2.78 -10.96 -0.41
C ASP A 18 -3.06 -9.49 -0.71
N LEU A 19 -3.16 -9.09 -1.99
CA LEU A 19 -3.52 -7.72 -2.37
C LEU A 19 -4.91 -7.34 -1.85
N VAL A 20 -5.87 -8.28 -1.87
CA VAL A 20 -7.21 -8.07 -1.31
C VAL A 20 -7.13 -7.87 0.20
N TRP A 21 -6.35 -8.69 0.90
CA TRP A 21 -6.16 -8.58 2.35
C TRP A 21 -5.49 -7.27 2.76
N VAL A 22 -4.42 -6.87 2.05
CA VAL A 22 -3.75 -5.59 2.25
C VAL A 22 -4.73 -4.43 2.09
N ARG A 23 -5.49 -4.41 0.99
CA ARG A 23 -6.50 -3.37 0.74
C ARG A 23 -7.57 -3.31 1.83
N GLN A 24 -8.03 -4.47 2.29
CA GLN A 24 -9.03 -4.55 3.36
C GLN A 24 -8.49 -4.02 4.68
N HIS A 25 -7.26 -4.43 5.06
CA HIS A 25 -6.61 -3.97 6.29
C HIS A 25 -6.35 -2.48 6.27
N VAL A 26 -5.79 -1.94 5.18
CA VAL A 26 -5.53 -0.51 5.02
C VAL A 26 -6.82 0.31 5.12
N ARG A 27 -7.93 -0.17 4.53
CA ARG A 27 -9.24 0.49 4.67
C ARG A 27 -9.71 0.53 6.12
N GLN A 28 -9.59 -0.59 6.82
CA GLN A 28 -9.98 -0.69 8.23
C GLN A 28 -9.10 0.21 9.11
N ALA A 29 -7.79 0.20 8.92
CA ALA A 29 -6.83 1.04 9.61
C ALA A 29 -7.12 2.54 9.41
N ALA A 30 -7.29 2.98 8.16
CA ALA A 30 -7.59 4.37 7.84
C ALA A 30 -8.93 4.83 8.46
N ALA A 31 -9.96 3.99 8.42
CA ALA A 31 -11.25 4.28 9.05
C ALA A 31 -11.14 4.35 10.58
N GLN A 32 -10.40 3.44 11.21
CA GLN A 32 -10.15 3.44 12.66
C GLN A 32 -9.39 4.71 13.12
N LEU A 33 -8.48 5.22 12.28
CA LEU A 33 -7.75 6.45 12.54
C LEU A 33 -8.55 7.73 12.19
N GLY A 34 -9.79 7.60 11.71
CA GLY A 34 -10.68 8.74 11.47
C GLY A 34 -10.47 9.47 10.14
N PHE A 35 -9.82 8.84 9.15
CA PHE A 35 -9.63 9.44 7.83
C PHE A 35 -10.98 9.68 7.15
N GLY A 36 -11.15 10.83 6.49
CA GLY A 36 -12.33 11.11 5.66
C GLY A 36 -12.39 10.20 4.43
N LEU A 37 -13.57 10.02 3.85
CA LEU A 37 -13.79 9.11 2.71
C LEU A 37 -12.88 9.41 1.50
N VAL A 38 -12.63 10.69 1.23
CA VAL A 38 -11.73 11.14 0.16
C VAL A 38 -10.29 10.69 0.45
N ASP A 39 -9.81 10.88 1.67
CA ASP A 39 -8.44 10.52 2.04
C ASP A 39 -8.25 9.01 2.16
N GLN A 40 -9.27 8.28 2.63
CA GLN A 40 -9.29 6.81 2.56
C GLN A 40 -9.14 6.33 1.11
N THR A 41 -9.82 6.98 0.16
CA THR A 41 -9.74 6.61 -1.26
C THR A 41 -8.33 6.85 -1.80
N LYS A 42 -7.73 8.00 -1.50
CA LYS A 42 -6.34 8.32 -1.91
C LYS A 42 -5.33 7.29 -1.37
N VAL A 43 -5.41 6.99 -0.08
CA VAL A 43 -4.51 6.02 0.57
C VAL A 43 -4.73 4.61 0.00
N LEU A 44 -5.97 4.21 -0.24
CA LEU A 44 -6.26 2.88 -0.80
C LEU A 44 -5.77 2.72 -2.23
N THR A 45 -5.87 3.75 -3.06
CA THR A 45 -5.30 3.75 -4.41
C THR A 45 -3.79 3.57 -4.33
N ALA A 46 -3.10 4.44 -3.58
CA ALA A 46 -1.65 4.36 -3.40
C ALA A 46 -1.19 3.01 -2.84
N ALA A 47 -1.89 2.47 -1.84
CA ALA A 47 -1.58 1.17 -1.26
C ALA A 47 -1.76 0.02 -2.27
N SER A 48 -2.79 0.08 -3.12
CA SER A 48 -3.05 -0.95 -4.12
C SER A 48 -2.00 -0.96 -5.22
N GLU A 49 -1.60 0.23 -5.69
CA GLU A 49 -0.52 0.38 -6.68
C GLU A 49 0.82 -0.12 -6.14
N LEU A 50 1.21 0.29 -4.93
CA LEU A 50 2.46 -0.16 -4.31
C LEU A 50 2.45 -1.67 -4.01
N ALA A 51 1.33 -2.22 -3.55
CA ALA A 51 1.20 -3.65 -3.32
C ALA A 51 1.33 -4.46 -4.63
N ARG A 52 0.71 -3.98 -5.71
CA ARG A 52 0.84 -4.58 -7.04
C ARG A 52 2.28 -4.52 -7.53
N ASN A 53 2.96 -3.38 -7.38
CA ASN A 53 4.36 -3.23 -7.78
C ASN A 53 5.27 -4.19 -7.00
N THR A 54 5.06 -4.29 -5.68
CA THR A 54 5.76 -5.25 -4.81
C THR A 54 5.60 -6.69 -5.32
N LEU A 55 4.39 -7.07 -5.74
CA LEU A 55 4.12 -8.42 -6.25
C LEU A 55 4.70 -8.65 -7.66
N VAL A 56 4.34 -7.78 -8.61
CA VAL A 56 4.58 -7.98 -10.05
C VAL A 56 6.03 -7.65 -10.42
N HIS A 57 6.57 -6.56 -9.90
CA HIS A 57 7.92 -6.10 -10.22
C HIS A 57 8.95 -6.55 -9.18
N GLY A 58 8.55 -6.58 -7.91
CA GLY A 58 9.41 -7.04 -6.80
C GLY A 58 9.52 -8.57 -6.66
N GLY A 59 8.63 -9.33 -7.31
CA GLY A 59 8.54 -10.79 -7.16
C GLY A 59 7.89 -11.23 -5.84
N GLY A 60 7.21 -10.30 -5.16
CA GLY A 60 6.64 -10.49 -3.84
C GLY A 60 7.45 -9.83 -2.72
N GLY A 61 6.85 -9.77 -1.55
CA GLY A 61 7.40 -9.05 -0.41
C GLY A 61 6.40 -8.96 0.73
N GLU A 62 6.33 -7.79 1.35
CA GLU A 62 5.42 -7.54 2.47
C GLU A 62 5.07 -6.05 2.58
N VAL A 63 3.99 -5.78 3.32
CA VAL A 63 3.66 -4.44 3.80
C VAL A 63 3.64 -4.41 5.31
N GLU A 64 4.25 -3.38 5.88
CA GLU A 64 4.11 -2.99 7.28
C GLU A 64 3.16 -1.79 7.38
N VAL A 65 2.16 -1.93 8.22
CA VAL A 65 1.14 -0.92 8.52
C VAL A 65 1.39 -0.46 9.94
N SER A 66 1.62 0.85 10.14
CA SER A 66 1.86 1.42 11.47
C SER A 66 1.03 2.69 11.68
N HIS A 67 0.51 2.83 12.90
CA HIS A 67 -0.04 4.10 13.37
C HIS A 67 1.13 5.03 13.70
N VAL A 68 1.12 6.22 13.14
CA VAL A 68 2.09 7.28 13.48
C VAL A 68 1.36 8.46 14.09
N THR A 69 2.00 9.14 15.04
CA THR A 69 1.48 10.38 15.63
C THR A 69 2.55 11.45 15.53
N ALA A 70 2.21 12.61 14.97
CA ALA A 70 3.09 13.76 14.88
C ALA A 70 2.29 15.03 15.23
N ASP A 71 2.81 15.86 16.13
CA ASP A 71 2.19 17.11 16.58
C ASP A 71 0.71 16.98 17.00
N GLY A 72 0.37 15.84 17.62
CA GLY A 72 -1.00 15.52 18.05
C GLY A 72 -1.94 15.03 16.94
N VAL A 73 -1.44 14.88 15.72
CA VAL A 73 -2.18 14.35 14.57
C VAL A 73 -1.85 12.88 14.36
N SER A 74 -2.89 12.03 14.33
CA SER A 74 -2.78 10.61 13.98
C SER A 74 -2.69 10.43 12.47
N GLY A 75 -1.78 9.57 12.03
CA GLY A 75 -1.56 9.22 10.63
C GLY A 75 -1.33 7.73 10.43
N LEU A 76 -1.36 7.30 9.17
CA LEU A 76 -1.13 5.92 8.76
C LEU A 76 0.16 5.86 7.94
N ARG A 77 1.12 5.04 8.34
CA ARG A 77 2.32 4.74 7.56
C ARG A 77 2.21 3.34 6.97
N LEU A 78 2.46 3.25 5.67
CA LEU A 78 2.54 2.01 4.92
C LEU A 78 3.96 1.88 4.36
N THR A 79 4.65 0.80 4.69
CA THR A 79 6.00 0.51 4.21
C THR A 79 5.96 -0.79 3.42
N PHE A 80 6.17 -0.70 2.11
CA PHE A 80 6.25 -1.85 1.21
C PHE A 80 7.71 -2.20 1.01
N SER A 81 8.04 -3.49 1.13
CA SER A 81 9.40 -3.99 0.97
C SER A 81 9.40 -5.24 0.09
N ASP A 82 10.24 -5.23 -0.94
CA ASP A 82 10.56 -6.38 -1.78
C ASP A 82 12.08 -6.55 -1.89
N SER A 83 12.51 -7.65 -2.50
CA SER A 83 13.92 -7.91 -2.81
C SER A 83 14.09 -8.21 -4.29
N GLY A 84 13.28 -7.54 -5.12
CA GLY A 84 13.32 -7.67 -6.57
C GLY A 84 14.56 -7.03 -7.18
N PRO A 85 14.62 -6.96 -8.52
CA PRO A 85 15.79 -6.43 -9.25
C PRO A 85 16.04 -4.92 -9.02
N GLY A 86 15.16 -4.24 -8.30
CA GLY A 86 15.17 -2.79 -8.12
C GLY A 86 14.63 -2.04 -9.34
N ILE A 87 14.67 -0.71 -9.26
CA ILE A 87 14.23 0.20 -10.33
C ILE A 87 15.48 0.65 -11.11
N PRO A 88 15.66 0.25 -12.38
CA PRO A 88 16.89 0.55 -13.13
C PRO A 88 17.11 2.04 -13.41
N ASP A 89 16.01 2.78 -13.61
CA ASP A 89 15.99 4.22 -13.87
C ASP A 89 14.87 4.84 -13.03
N LEU A 90 15.26 5.38 -11.87
CA LEU A 90 14.32 5.92 -10.89
C LEU A 90 13.61 7.18 -11.40
N ASP A 91 14.34 8.04 -12.12
CA ASP A 91 13.79 9.29 -12.65
C ASP A 91 12.70 9.01 -13.68
N ARG A 92 12.91 7.99 -14.52
CA ARG A 92 11.89 7.51 -15.47
C ARG A 92 10.69 6.86 -14.78
N ALA A 93 10.92 6.10 -13.70
CA ALA A 93 9.83 5.46 -12.96
C ALA A 93 8.93 6.45 -12.19
N LEU A 94 9.48 7.62 -11.83
CA LEU A 94 8.76 8.71 -11.17
C LEU A 94 8.12 9.70 -12.15
N SER A 95 8.36 9.53 -13.46
CA SER A 95 7.75 10.36 -14.49
C SER A 95 6.30 9.93 -14.76
N ASP A 96 5.39 10.91 -14.83
CA ASP A 96 3.98 10.68 -15.12
C ASP A 96 3.80 9.86 -16.41
N GLY A 97 3.06 8.74 -16.31
CA GLY A 97 2.72 7.90 -17.46
C GLY A 97 3.71 6.78 -17.81
N TYR A 98 4.76 6.53 -17.00
CA TYR A 98 5.60 5.35 -17.21
C TYR A 98 4.91 4.07 -16.71
N THR A 99 4.38 3.28 -17.65
CA THR A 99 3.88 1.92 -17.38
C THR A 99 4.93 0.90 -17.84
N SER A 100 5.40 0.06 -16.91
CA SER A 100 6.30 -1.07 -17.18
C SER A 100 5.56 -2.35 -17.61
N GLY A 101 4.23 -2.28 -17.81
CA GLY A 101 3.40 -3.43 -18.17
C GLY A 101 2.02 -3.00 -18.68
N ASP A 102 1.41 -3.89 -19.46
CA ASP A 102 0.23 -3.77 -20.34
C ASP A 102 -1.10 -3.40 -19.62
N GLY A 103 -1.12 -2.29 -18.90
CA GLY A 103 -2.29 -1.74 -18.23
C GLY A 103 -2.47 -0.27 -18.59
N LEU A 104 -3.60 0.06 -19.21
CA LEU A 104 -3.98 1.40 -19.63
C LEU A 104 -3.89 2.38 -18.46
N GLY A 105 -2.80 3.15 -18.41
CA GLY A 105 -2.57 4.22 -17.45
C GLY A 105 -3.54 5.38 -17.69
N MET A 106 -4.59 5.43 -16.87
CA MET A 106 -5.34 6.65 -16.59
C MET A 106 -5.62 6.67 -15.09
N GLY A 107 -4.74 7.33 -14.37
CA GLY A 107 -4.86 7.73 -12.97
C GLY A 107 -4.14 9.04 -12.80
#